data_AF-A0A3D4R729-F1
#
_entry.id   AF-A0A3D4R729-F1
#
_cell.length_a   1.000
_cell.length_b   1.000
_cell.length_c   1.000
_cell.angle_alpha   90.00
_cell.angle_beta   90.00
_cell.angle_gamma   90.00
#
_symmetry.space_group_name_H-M   'P 1'
#
loop_
_entity.id
_entity.type
_entity.pdbx_description
1 polymer ?
#
loop_
_entity_poly.entity_id
_entity_poly.type
_entity_poly.pdbx_seq_one_letter_code
_entity_poly.pdbx_strand_id
1 'polypeptide(L)'
;MLLRVIKQELFLPPRFFEPEVITRATTLSSLIPRNQPVFFYNDMGNEMVAGQFLPIKPWAYTFPWYMEIPGLQERIISAIEADKVQWVVAKPFGNEGYYVPGSYRPQIIEAYIQSHFSFIATAGDLTVLERL
;
A
#
# COMPACT_ATOMS: atom_id res chain seq x y z
N MET A 1 -4.48 1.67 40.39
CA MET A 1 -5.10 1.79 39.06
C MET A 1 -4.17 1.27 37.95
N LEU A 2 -2.89 1.68 37.91
CA LEU A 2 -1.89 1.19 36.93
C LEU A 2 -1.76 -0.35 36.81
N LEU A 3 -1.67 -1.06 37.94
CA LEU A 3 -1.50 -2.53 37.95
C LEU A 3 -2.67 -3.32 37.35
N ARG A 4 -3.88 -2.75 37.33
CA ARG A 4 -5.06 -3.39 36.72
C ARG A 4 -5.04 -3.29 35.19
N VAL A 5 -4.62 -2.14 34.67
CA VAL A 5 -4.49 -1.87 33.22
C VAL A 5 -3.40 -2.76 32.62
N ILE A 6 -2.22 -2.83 33.27
CA ILE A 6 -1.10 -3.66 32.80
C ILE A 6 -1.49 -5.15 32.74
N LYS A 7 -2.25 -5.65 33.73
CA LYS A 7 -2.74 -7.04 33.72
C LYS A 7 -3.77 -7.32 32.62
N GLN A 8 -4.59 -6.36 32.22
CA GLN A 8 -5.58 -6.58 31.16
C GLN A 8 -4.93 -6.65 29.77
N GLU A 9 -3.89 -5.85 29.52
CA GLU A 9 -3.22 -5.78 28.23
C GLU A 9 -2.28 -6.98 27.96
N LEU A 10 -1.64 -7.55 29.00
CA LEU A 10 -0.66 -8.64 28.87
C LEU A 10 -1.24 -10.02 28.51
N PHE A 11 -2.57 -10.23 28.67
CA PHE A 11 -3.24 -11.49 28.32
C PHE A 11 -4.01 -11.42 27.01
N LEU A 12 -3.99 -10.27 26.33
CA LEU A 12 -4.52 -10.19 24.97
C LEU A 12 -3.51 -10.87 24.03
N PRO A 13 -3.98 -11.60 23.01
CA PRO A 13 -3.08 -12.15 22.00
C PRO A 13 -2.25 -10.99 21.41
N PRO A 14 -0.94 -11.20 21.12
CA PRO A 14 -0.14 -10.19 20.46
C PRO A 14 -0.83 -9.79 19.15
N ARG A 15 -1.37 -8.57 19.12
CA ARG A 15 -1.97 -7.98 17.91
C ARG A 15 -0.83 -7.36 17.11
N PHE A 16 -0.37 -8.10 16.10
CA PHE A 16 0.65 -7.61 15.16
C PHE A 16 0.14 -6.45 14.29
N PHE A 17 -1.18 -6.33 14.16
CA PHE A 17 -1.84 -5.29 13.39
C PHE A 17 -2.94 -4.64 14.22
N GLU A 18 -3.10 -3.33 14.05
CA GLU A 18 -4.21 -2.58 14.62
C GLU A 18 -5.55 -3.07 14.03
N PRO A 19 -6.66 -2.97 14.80
CA PRO A 19 -7.97 -3.39 14.33
C PRO A 19 -8.36 -2.78 12.97
N GLU A 20 -8.05 -1.51 12.73
CA GLU A 20 -8.33 -0.86 11.45
C GLU A 20 -7.56 -1.47 10.27
N VAL A 21 -6.33 -1.94 10.49
CA VAL A 21 -5.53 -2.61 9.46
C VAL A 21 -6.19 -3.95 9.10
N ILE A 22 -6.66 -4.71 10.10
CA ILE A 22 -7.38 -5.97 9.87
C ILE A 22 -8.68 -5.73 9.11
N THR A 23 -9.44 -4.69 9.48
CA THR A 23 -10.66 -4.32 8.78
C THR A 23 -10.37 -3.95 7.32
N ARG A 24 -9.41 -3.06 7.06
CA ARG A 24 -9.03 -2.67 5.70
C ARG A 24 -8.54 -3.87 4.88
N ALA A 25 -7.65 -4.70 5.43
CA ALA A 25 -7.16 -5.90 4.76
C ALA A 25 -8.28 -6.90 4.42
N THR A 26 -9.28 -7.04 5.30
CA THR A 26 -10.47 -7.86 5.05
C THR A 26 -11.30 -7.29 3.90
N THR A 27 -11.55 -5.97 3.89
CA THR A 27 -12.25 -5.30 2.78
C THR A 27 -11.49 -5.47 1.47
N LEU A 28 -10.18 -5.20 1.44
CA LEU A 28 -9.35 -5.41 0.25
C LEU A 28 -9.42 -6.86 -0.24
N SER A 29 -9.41 -7.85 0.66
CA SER A 29 -9.49 -9.27 0.31
C SER A 29 -10.82 -9.68 -0.32
N SER A 30 -11.88 -8.90 -0.09
CA SER A 30 -13.19 -9.11 -0.73
C SER A 30 -13.28 -8.49 -2.14
N LEU A 31 -12.39 -7.54 -2.44
CA LEU A 31 -12.35 -6.82 -3.73
C LEU A 31 -11.31 -7.42 -4.68
N ILE A 32 -10.15 -7.80 -4.15
CA ILE A 32 -8.98 -8.18 -4.94
C ILE A 32 -8.72 -9.69 -4.81
N PRO A 33 -8.62 -10.44 -5.92
CA PRO A 33 -8.23 -11.85 -5.88
C PRO A 33 -6.82 -12.04 -5.27
N ARG A 34 -6.71 -12.90 -4.25
CA ARG A 34 -5.45 -13.12 -3.50
C ARG A 34 -4.29 -13.71 -4.31
N ASN A 35 -4.57 -14.31 -5.47
CA ASN A 35 -3.59 -14.93 -6.34
C ASN A 35 -3.04 -13.98 -7.42
N GLN A 36 -3.40 -12.70 -7.38
CA GLN A 36 -2.94 -11.70 -8.33
C GLN A 36 -1.93 -10.75 -7.68
N PRO A 37 -0.93 -10.27 -8.44
CA PRO A 37 -0.01 -9.26 -7.96
C PRO A 37 -0.74 -7.93 -7.79
N VAL A 38 -0.41 -7.23 -6.70
CA VAL A 38 -1.00 -5.95 -6.32
C VAL A 38 0.11 -4.94 -6.12
N PHE A 39 -0.04 -3.76 -6.72
CA PHE A 39 0.87 -2.65 -6.46
C PHE A 39 0.34 -1.80 -5.32
N PHE A 40 1.04 -1.81 -4.19
CA PHE A 40 0.75 -0.97 -3.03
C PHE A 40 1.47 0.37 -3.19
N TYR A 41 0.71 1.43 -3.47
CA TYR A 41 1.24 2.75 -3.79
C TYR A 41 1.10 3.70 -2.60
N ASN A 42 2.20 4.33 -2.19
CA ASN A 42 2.30 5.20 -1.01
C ASN A 42 1.90 4.51 0.32
N ASP A 43 1.96 3.17 0.36
CA ASP A 43 1.63 2.38 1.55
C ASP A 43 2.89 1.78 2.19
N MET A 44 2.85 1.59 3.52
CA MET A 44 3.94 1.03 4.31
C MET A 44 3.94 -0.50 4.35
N GLY A 45 2.93 -1.15 3.78
CA GLY A 45 2.84 -2.60 3.61
C GLY A 45 2.05 -3.34 4.70
N ASN A 46 1.42 -2.65 5.64
CA ASN A 46 0.70 -3.30 6.74
C ASN A 46 -0.50 -4.10 6.21
N GLU A 47 -1.32 -3.49 5.37
CA GLU A 47 -2.49 -4.10 4.75
C GLU A 47 -2.10 -5.18 3.75
N MET A 48 -0.97 -5.01 3.05
CA MET A 48 -0.38 -6.02 2.19
C MET A 48 -0.07 -7.30 2.98
N VAL A 49 0.62 -7.19 4.12
CA VAL A 49 1.00 -8.35 4.95
C VAL A 49 -0.22 -8.95 5.64
N ALA A 50 -1.07 -8.12 6.24
CA ALA A 50 -2.28 -8.58 6.92
C ALA A 50 -3.25 -9.28 5.97
N GLY A 51 -3.39 -8.78 4.74
CA GLY A 51 -4.23 -9.34 3.69
C GLY A 51 -3.60 -10.48 2.90
N GLN A 52 -2.31 -10.76 3.11
CA GLN A 52 -1.53 -11.78 2.38
C GLN A 52 -1.54 -11.57 0.86
N PHE A 53 -1.41 -10.32 0.43
CA PHE A 53 -1.33 -9.98 -0.99
C PHE A 53 0.06 -10.26 -1.56
N LEU A 54 0.13 -10.50 -2.87
CA LEU A 54 1.38 -10.68 -3.60
C LEU A 54 1.91 -9.32 -4.07
N PRO A 55 3.01 -8.79 -3.52
CA PRO A 55 3.58 -7.53 -4.00
C PRO A 55 4.43 -7.71 -5.26
N ILE A 56 4.57 -6.63 -6.01
CA ILE A 56 5.56 -6.53 -7.10
C ILE A 56 6.97 -6.28 -6.57
N LYS A 57 8.00 -6.44 -7.40
CA LYS A 57 9.38 -6.05 -7.11
C LYS A 57 9.90 -5.02 -8.12
N PRO A 58 10.83 -4.13 -7.75
CA PRO A 58 11.46 -3.99 -6.43
C PRO A 58 10.63 -3.14 -5.46
N TRP A 59 10.72 -3.41 -4.15
CA TRP A 59 9.97 -2.68 -3.10
C TRP A 59 10.50 -1.29 -2.76
N ALA A 60 11.52 -0.82 -3.49
CA ALA A 60 12.14 0.47 -3.23
C ALA A 60 11.18 1.67 -3.40
N TYR A 61 10.02 1.46 -4.05
CA TYR A 61 8.98 2.48 -4.23
C TYR A 61 8.33 2.97 -2.94
N THR A 62 8.49 2.27 -1.82
CA THR A 62 7.98 2.73 -0.51
C THR A 62 8.86 3.80 0.12
N PHE A 63 10.06 4.04 -0.42
CA PHE A 63 11.05 4.98 0.13
C PHE A 63 11.25 6.18 -0.81
N PRO A 64 10.85 7.40 -0.39
CA PRO A 64 10.93 8.60 -1.23
C PRO A 64 12.30 8.85 -1.88
N TRP A 65 13.39 8.71 -1.12
CA TRP A 65 14.74 8.98 -1.61
C TRP A 65 15.22 7.99 -2.68
N TYR A 66 14.66 6.79 -2.77
CA TYR A 66 14.98 5.85 -3.84
C TYR A 66 14.35 6.30 -5.16
N MET A 67 13.17 6.91 -5.13
CA MET A 67 12.48 7.35 -6.35
C MET A 67 13.18 8.49 -7.11
N GLU A 68 14.15 9.14 -6.47
CA GLU A 68 15.05 10.12 -7.10
C GLU A 68 16.23 9.47 -7.86
N ILE A 69 16.45 8.16 -7.69
CA ILE A 69 17.50 7.46 -8.43
C ILE A 69 17.08 7.37 -9.90
N PRO A 70 17.91 7.87 -10.85
CA PRO A 70 17.58 7.85 -12.27
C PRO A 70 17.23 6.43 -12.76
N GLY A 71 16.12 6.30 -13.48
CA GLY A 71 15.65 5.03 -14.04
C GLY A 71 14.89 4.12 -13.08
N LEU A 72 14.79 4.46 -11.78
CA LEU A 72 14.13 3.56 -10.82
C LEU A 72 12.61 3.56 -11.00
N GLN A 73 11.99 4.72 -11.23
CA GLN A 73 10.53 4.83 -11.43
C GLN A 73 10.09 4.03 -12.68
N GLU A 74 10.84 4.13 -13.77
CA GLU A 74 10.62 3.38 -15.01
C GLU A 74 10.79 1.87 -14.79
N ARG A 75 11.73 1.47 -13.93
CA ARG A 75 11.90 0.06 -13.55
C ARG A 75 10.72 -0.46 -12.72
N ILE A 76 10.12 0.36 -11.85
CA ILE A 76 8.88 0.01 -11.16
C ILE A 76 7.75 -0.20 -12.16
N ILE A 77 7.55 0.75 -13.09
CA ILE A 77 6.53 0.64 -14.14
C ILE A 77 6.75 -0.62 -14.98
N SER A 78 7.99 -0.89 -15.38
CA SER A 78 8.34 -2.10 -16.14
C SER A 78 7.97 -3.39 -15.39
N ALA A 79 8.11 -3.40 -14.06
CA ALA A 79 7.67 -4.53 -13.24
C ALA A 79 6.15 -4.63 -13.13
N ILE A 80 5.44 -3.51 -13.00
CA ILE A 80 3.97 -3.46 -13.02
C ILE A 80 3.44 -4.06 -14.33
N GLU A 81 4.09 -3.78 -15.45
CA GLU A 81 3.74 -4.35 -16.75
C GLU A 81 4.11 -5.84 -16.87
N ALA A 82 5.34 -6.21 -16.49
CA ALA A 82 5.82 -7.58 -16.59
C ALA A 82 4.98 -8.55 -15.74
N ASP A 83 4.61 -8.14 -14.52
CA ASP A 83 3.78 -8.92 -13.61
C ASP A 83 2.28 -8.82 -13.95
N LYS A 84 1.90 -8.05 -14.98
CA LYS A 84 0.51 -7.83 -15.43
C LYS A 84 -0.42 -7.41 -14.28
N VAL A 85 0.04 -6.52 -13.42
CA VAL A 85 -0.69 -6.04 -12.24
C VAL A 85 -2.05 -5.48 -12.65
N GLN A 86 -3.12 -6.10 -12.16
CA GLN A 86 -4.49 -5.64 -12.41
C GLN A 86 -4.95 -4.64 -11.34
N TRP A 87 -4.34 -4.66 -10.15
CA TRP A 87 -4.83 -3.92 -8.99
C TRP A 87 -3.77 -3.00 -8.40
N VAL A 88 -4.17 -1.76 -8.11
CA VAL A 88 -3.39 -0.81 -7.31
C VAL A 88 -4.17 -0.50 -6.04
N VAL A 89 -3.49 -0.55 -4.91
CA VAL A 89 -4.00 -0.06 -3.63
C VAL A 89 -3.20 1.19 -3.28
N ALA A 90 -3.84 2.36 -3.34
CA ALA A 90 -3.20 3.66 -3.16
C ALA A 90 -3.60 4.29 -1.83
N LYS A 91 -2.61 4.75 -1.06
CA LYS A 91 -2.83 5.58 0.11
C LYS A 91 -2.74 7.06 -0.27
N PRO A 92 -3.67 7.92 0.19
CA PRO A 92 -3.62 9.35 -0.11
C PRO A 92 -2.32 9.97 0.38
N PHE A 93 -1.76 10.87 -0.44
CA PHE A 93 -0.55 11.59 -0.09
C PHE A 93 -0.84 12.72 0.88
N GLY A 94 0.04 12.89 1.86
CA GLY A 94 0.14 14.10 2.67
C GLY A 94 0.62 15.30 1.86
N ASN A 95 0.66 16.47 2.52
CA ASN A 95 1.12 17.74 1.96
C ASN A 95 2.30 18.31 2.76
N GLU A 96 3.10 17.46 3.41
CA GLU A 96 4.11 17.87 4.40
C GLU A 96 5.50 18.09 3.79
N GLY A 97 5.65 17.94 2.47
CA GLY A 97 6.87 18.23 1.73
C GLY A 97 7.52 17.01 1.07
N TYR A 98 8.68 17.23 0.44
CA TYR A 98 9.28 16.31 -0.53
C TYR A 98 9.93 15.05 0.06
N TYR A 99 10.29 15.01 1.34
CA TYR A 99 10.95 13.84 1.93
C TYR A 99 10.28 13.34 3.21
N VAL A 100 9.04 13.80 3.44
CA VAL A 100 8.22 13.27 4.52
C VAL A 100 7.57 11.97 4.03
N PRO A 101 7.75 10.84 4.75
CA PRO A 101 7.08 9.59 4.40
C PRO A 101 5.57 9.81 4.25
N GLY A 102 4.98 9.34 3.16
CA GLY A 102 3.57 9.55 2.86
C GLY A 102 3.25 10.83 2.09
N SER A 103 4.17 11.79 1.95
CA SER A 103 3.94 13.07 1.24
C SER A 103 4.65 13.18 -0.12
N TYR A 104 5.73 12.42 -0.33
CA TYR A 104 6.47 12.44 -1.58
C TYR A 104 5.71 11.76 -2.74
N ARG A 105 5.56 12.45 -3.86
CA ARG A 105 4.82 11.96 -5.05
C ARG A 105 5.77 11.68 -6.23
N PRO A 106 6.07 10.41 -6.55
CA PRO A 106 6.88 10.05 -7.72
C PRO A 106 6.11 10.35 -9.02
N GLN A 107 6.45 11.45 -9.67
CA GLN A 107 5.66 12.02 -10.78
C GLN A 107 5.45 11.05 -11.95
N ILE A 108 6.45 10.21 -12.26
CA ILE A 108 6.37 9.28 -13.41
C ILE A 108 5.41 8.13 -13.09
N ILE A 109 5.50 7.57 -11.88
CA ILE A 109 4.59 6.50 -11.41
C ILE A 109 3.17 7.05 -11.27
N GLU A 110 3.02 8.27 -10.72
CA GLU A 110 1.73 8.94 -10.57
C GLU A 110 1.03 9.09 -11.93
N ALA A 111 1.73 9.65 -12.92
CA ALA A 111 1.19 9.82 -14.26
C ALA A 111 0.83 8.48 -14.92
N TYR A 112 1.63 7.44 -14.69
CA TYR A 112 1.36 6.09 -15.19
C TYR A 112 0.10 5.49 -14.56
N ILE A 113 -0.07 5.56 -13.23
CA ILE A 113 -1.28 5.07 -12.55
C ILE A 113 -2.51 5.80 -13.06
N GLN A 114 -2.49 7.13 -13.14
CA GLN A 114 -3.63 7.94 -13.57
C GLN A 114 -4.07 7.65 -15.01
N SER A 115 -3.16 7.18 -15.87
CA SER A 115 -3.44 6.88 -17.28
C SER A 115 -3.84 5.43 -17.55
N HIS A 116 -3.55 4.50 -16.64
CA HIS A 116 -3.74 3.06 -16.87
C HIS A 116 -4.68 2.38 -15.87
N PHE A 117 -5.07 3.07 -14.80
CA PHE A 117 -5.93 2.50 -13.75
C PHE A 117 -7.11 3.43 -13.46
N SER A 118 -8.26 2.83 -13.14
CA SER A 118 -9.49 3.52 -12.79
C SER A 118 -9.94 3.19 -11.38
N PHE A 119 -10.62 4.15 -10.74
CA PHE A 119 -11.18 3.96 -9.41
C PHE A 119 -12.32 2.94 -9.42
N ILE A 120 -12.28 2.00 -8.47
CA ILE A 120 -13.34 1.01 -8.24
C ILE A 120 -14.01 1.18 -6.88
N ALA A 121 -13.21 1.32 -5.81
CA ALA A 121 -13.72 1.31 -4.44
C ALA A 121 -12.75 1.96 -3.44
N THR A 122 -13.21 2.09 -2.19
CA THR A 122 -12.39 2.47 -1.05
C THR A 122 -12.38 1.38 0.02
N ALA A 123 -11.29 1.30 0.78
CA ALA A 123 -11.14 0.47 1.96
C ALA A 123 -10.57 1.33 3.09
N GLY A 124 -11.44 2.02 3.83
CA GLY A 124 -11.03 3.06 4.77
C GLY A 124 -10.46 4.27 4.04
N ASP A 125 -9.23 4.65 4.38
CA ASP A 125 -8.46 5.69 3.69
C ASP A 125 -7.78 5.21 2.41
N LEU A 126 -7.77 3.91 2.12
CA LEU A 126 -7.15 3.35 0.93
C LEU A 126 -8.09 3.40 -0.27
N THR A 127 -7.52 3.72 -1.42
CA THR A 127 -8.20 3.72 -2.72
C THR A 127 -7.83 2.46 -3.49
N VAL A 128 -8.82 1.77 -4.05
CA VAL A 128 -8.62 0.57 -4.88
C VAL A 128 -8.86 0.93 -6.34
N LEU A 129 -7.85 0.68 -7.16
CA LEU A 129 -7.88 0.93 -8.59
C LEU A 129 -7.72 -0.38 -9.37
N GLU A 130 -8.40 -0.48 -10.50
CA GLU A 130 -8.30 -1.59 -11.45
C GLU A 130 -7.78 -1.09 -12.80
N ARG A 131 -6.95 -1.90 -13.45
CA ARG A 131 -6.38 -1.58 -14.75
C ARG A 131 -7.49 -1.41 -15.80
N LEU A 132 -7.34 -0.40 -16.66
CA LEU A 132 -8.23 -0.10 -17.79
C LEU A 132 -8.23 -1.19 -18.87
#